data_AF-A0AAW9L245-F1
#
_entry.id   AF-A0AAW9L245-F1
#
_cell.length_a   1.000
_cell.length_b   1.000
_cell.length_c   1.000
_cell.angle_alpha   90.00
_cell.angle_beta   90.00
_cell.angle_gamma   90.00
#
_symmetry.space_group_name_H-M   'P 1'
#
loop_
_entity.id
_entity.type
_entity.pdbx_description
1 polymer ?
#
loop_
_entity_poly.entity_id
_entity_poly.type
_entity_poly.pdbx_seq_one_letter_code
_entity_poly.pdbx_strand_id
1 'polypeptide(L)' 'MISGQLTVTYTDGSEEVDEGGDMYYWPPGHTVQADEDTEVVMFSPQHEHGEVIDHMRNKMEESA' A
#
# COMPACT_ATOMS: atom_id res chain seq x y z
N MET A 1 -8.02 4.89 -6.29
CA MET A 1 -8.58 3.52 -6.35
C MET A 1 -9.53 3.39 -7.53
N ILE A 2 -9.52 2.27 -8.26
CA ILE A 2 -10.52 1.98 -9.29
C ILE A 2 -11.71 1.24 -8.66
N SER A 3 -11.43 0.17 -7.90
CA SER A 3 -12.41 -0.69 -7.22
C SER A 3 -11.77 -1.32 -5.97
N GLY A 4 -12.58 -1.77 -5.02
CA GLY A 4 -12.14 -2.45 -3.79
C GLY A 4 -12.12 -1.57 -2.55
N GLN A 5 -11.38 -2.03 -1.53
CA GLN A 5 -11.20 -1.35 -0.25
C GLN A 5 -9.81 -1.69 0.33
N LEU A 6 -9.11 -0.67 0.79
CA LEU A 6 -7.81 -0.79 1.47
C LEU A 6 -7.87 -0.11 2.84
N THR A 7 -7.24 -0.74 3.83
CA THR A 7 -6.91 -0.11 5.11
C THR A 7 -5.42 0.20 5.14
N VAL A 8 -5.11 1.47 5.42
CA VAL A 8 -3.75 1.97 5.58
C VAL A 8 -3.50 2.24 7.04
N THR A 9 -2.47 1.61 7.61
CA THR A 9 -2.05 1.87 8.99
C THR A 9 -0.72 2.63 8.98
N TYR A 10 -0.68 3.76 9.68
CA TYR A 10 0.49 4.62 9.80
C TYR A 10 1.35 4.26 11.01
N THR A 11 2.60 4.73 11.03
CA THR A 11 3.53 4.46 12.16
C THR A 11 3.08 5.01 13.51
N ASP A 12 2.19 6.00 13.53
CA ASP A 12 1.60 6.55 14.77
C ASP A 12 0.37 5.76 15.24
N GLY A 13 -0.01 4.70 14.51
CA GLY A 13 -1.15 3.85 14.78
C GLY A 13 -2.48 4.40 14.26
N SER A 14 -2.48 5.55 13.57
CA SER A 14 -3.67 6.02 12.86
C SER A 14 -3.99 5.15 11.64
N GLU A 15 -5.27 5.11 11.28
CA GLU A 15 -5.76 4.32 10.16
C GLU A 15 -6.61 5.17 9.21
N GLU A 16 -6.51 4.87 7.92
CA GLU A 16 -7.29 5.45 6.83
C GLU A 16 -7.88 4.31 6.00
N VAL A 17 -9.15 4.46 5.59
CA VAL A 17 -9.82 3.51 4.69
C VAL A 17 -10.07 4.20 3.37
N ASP A 18 -9.51 3.62 2.30
CA ASP A 18 -9.69 4.07 0.93
C ASP A 18 -10.65 3.12 0.19
N GLU A 19 -11.60 3.66 -0.56
CA GLU A 19 -12.63 2.90 -1.27
C GLU A 19 -12.63 3.19 -2.79
N GLY A 20 -13.35 2.35 -3.54
CA GLY A 20 -13.49 2.48 -4.99
C GLY A 20 -13.91 3.89 -5.43
N GLY A 21 -13.06 4.53 -6.24
CA GLY A 21 -13.25 5.90 -6.72
C GLY A 21 -12.38 6.95 -6.03
N ASP A 22 -11.73 6.62 -4.93
CA ASP A 22 -10.93 7.60 -4.17
C ASP A 22 -9.63 8.00 -4.87
N MET A 23 -9.18 9.22 -4.61
CA MET A 23 -7.82 9.68 -4.88
C MET A 23 -7.15 9.97 -3.55
N TYR A 24 -6.03 9.30 -3.30
CA TYR A 24 -5.35 9.31 -2.02
C TYR A 24 -3.87 9.68 -2.16
N TYR A 25 -3.26 10.04 -1.03
CA TYR A 25 -1.82 10.24 -0.89
C TYR A 25 -1.37 9.73 0.48
N TRP A 26 -0.53 8.70 0.47
CA TRP A 26 0.01 8.13 1.70
C TRP A 26 1.46 8.59 1.91
N PRO A 27 1.74 9.40 2.96
CA PRO A 27 3.11 9.78 3.28
C PRO A 27 3.96 8.55 3.68
N PRO A 28 5.30 8.64 3.62
CA PRO A 28 6.18 7.56 4.10
C PRO A 28 5.86 7.14 5.53
N GLY A 29 5.98 5.84 5.81
CA GLY A 29 5.64 5.27 7.12
C GLY A 29 4.20 4.78 7.20
N HIS A 30 3.81 3.95 6.24
CA HIS A 30 2.52 3.25 6.21
C HIS A 30 2.70 1.79 5.79
N THR A 31 1.72 0.97 6.14
CA THR A 31 1.49 -0.35 5.54
C THR A 31 0.08 -0.41 4.99
N VAL A 32 -0.13 -1.24 3.97
CA VAL A 32 -1.41 -1.39 3.29
C VAL A 32 -1.91 -2.81 3.48
N GLN A 33 -3.18 -2.95 3.85
CA GLN A 33 -3.92 -4.20 3.85
C GLN A 33 -5.06 -4.10 2.82
N ALA A 34 -5.19 -5.11 1.97
CA ALA A 34 -6.37 -5.27 1.14
C ALA A 34 -7.46 -5.98 1.92
N ASP A 35 -8.57 -5.29 2.16
CA ASP A 35 -9.73 -5.84 2.89
C ASP A 35 -10.65 -6.62 1.94
N GLU A 36 -10.67 -6.21 0.66
CA GLU A 36 -11.40 -6.87 -0.44
C GLU A 36 -10.52 -6.95 -1.71
N ASP A 37 -10.98 -7.69 -2.72
CA ASP A 37 -10.37 -7.69 -4.05
C ASP A 37 -10.31 -6.25 -4.60
N THR A 38 -9.10 -5.75 -4.85
CA THR A 38 -8.86 -4.32 -5.09
C THR A 38 -8.05 -4.07 -6.37
N GLU A 39 -8.46 -3.06 -7.13
CA GLU A 39 -7.73 -2.55 -8.30
C GLU A 39 -7.30 -1.10 -8.09
N VAL A 40 -5.98 -0.84 -8.14
CA VAL A 40 -5.41 0.50 -7.96
C VAL A 40 -4.35 0.84 -8.99
N VAL A 41 -4.15 2.14 -9.20
CA VAL A 41 -2.97 2.68 -9.88
C VAL A 41 -2.29 3.64 -8.91
N MET A 42 -1.02 3.38 -8.62
CA MET A 42 -0.21 4.18 -7.70
C MET A 42 0.97 4.80 -8.42
N PHE A 43 1.31 6.01 -8.02
CA PHE A 43 2.49 6.73 -8.52
C PHE A 43 3.42 6.98 -7.35
N SER A 44 4.67 6.56 -7.50
CA SER A 44 5.70 6.73 -6.48
C SER A 44 7.01 7.14 -7.12
N PRO A 45 7.87 7.89 -6.41
CA PRO A 45 9.26 8.10 -6.81
C PRO A 45 9.97 6.77 -7.10
N GLN A 46 10.67 6.70 -8.22
CA GLN A 46 11.23 5.45 -8.74
C GLN A 46 12.24 4.80 -7.78
N HIS A 47 13.05 5.59 -7.07
CA HIS A 47 14.11 5.07 -6.21
C HIS A 47 13.53 4.41 -4.96
N GLU A 48 12.72 5.14 -4.21
CA GLU A 48 12.06 4.71 -2.99
C GLU A 48 11.10 3.53 -3.26
N HIS A 49 10.38 3.56 -4.39
CA HIS A 49 9.54 2.44 -4.79
C HIS A 49 10.35 1.16 -5.06
N GLY A 50 11.55 1.29 -5.62
CA GLY A 50 12.47 0.17 -5.81
C GLY A 50 12.84 -0.51 -4.49
N GLU A 51 13.15 0.27 -3.46
CA GLU A 51 13.48 -0.25 -2.13
C GLU A 51 12.31 -1.04 -1.52
N VAL A 52 11.07 -0.56 -1.67
CA VAL A 52 9.86 -1.25 -1.20
C VAL A 52 9.67 -2.59 -1.92
N ILE A 53 9.78 -2.61 -3.25
CA ILE A 53 9.60 -3.84 -4.04
C ILE A 53 10.65 -4.90 -3.70
N ASP A 54 11.92 -4.49 -3.52
CA ASP A 54 12.97 -5.43 -3.14
C ASP A 54 12.75 -5.95 -1.72
N HIS A 55 12.30 -5.10 -0.78
CA HIS A 55 11.90 -5.55 0.56
C HIS A 55 10.78 -6.59 0.51
N MET A 56 9.71 -6.32 -0.25
CA MET A 56 8.57 -7.24 -0.40
C MET A 56 9.01 -8.58 -1.00
N ARG A 57 9.85 -8.57 -2.05
CA ARG A 57 10.37 -9.80 -2.66
C ARG A 57 11.10 -10.66 -1.63
N ASN A 58 12.01 -10.06 -0.87
CA ASN A 58 12.75 -10.78 0.17
C ASN A 58 11.80 -11.38 1.23
N LYS A 59 10.77 -10.64 1.65
CA LYS A 59 9.78 -11.13 2.63
C LYS A 59 8.94 -12.30 2.11
N MET A 60 8.60 -12.29 0.82
CA MET A 60 7.86 -13.39 0.19
C MET A 60 8.72 -14.66 0.08
N GLU A 61 10.02 -14.53 -0.23
CA GLU A 61 10.96 -15.64 -0.27
C GLU A 61 11.20 -16.26 1.12
N GLU A 62 11.27 -15.44 2.18
CA GLU A 62 11.36 -15.91 3.57
C GLU A 62 10.12 -16.71 4.03
N SER A 63 8.96 -16.45 3.42
CA SER A 63 7.68 -17.03 3.84
C SER A 63 7.27 -18.30 3.07
N ALA A 64 8.11 -18.75 2.12
CA ALA A 64 7.89 -19.94 1.29
C ALA A 64 8.59 -21.18 1.86
#